data_AF-A0A2Y9RJX5-F1
#
_entry.id   AF-A0A2Y9RJX5-F1
#
_cell.length_a   1.000
_cell.length_b   1.000
_cell.length_c   1.000
_cell.angle_alpha   90.00
_cell.angle_beta   90.00
_cell.angle_gamma   90.00
#
_symmetry.space_group_name_H-M   'P 1'
#
loop_
_entity.id
_entity.type
_entity.pdbx_description
1 polymer ?
#
loop_
_entity_poly.entity_id
_entity_poly.type
_entity_poly.pdbx_seq_one_letter_code
_entity_poly.pdbx_strand_id
1 'polypeptide(L)' 'MGKHLLLLLLGLSILLDFLQALECHNCSYVNPDGSCQTERNTCKARKYQKCILRKYYEGRWGLRSLLS' A
#
# COMPACT_ATOMS: atom_id res chain seq x y z
N MET A 1 25.08 -8.98 33.80
CA MET A 1 24.89 -7.77 32.96
C MET A 1 24.20 -8.05 31.62
N GLY A 2 24.34 -9.25 31.01
CA GLY A 2 23.73 -9.53 29.69
C GLY A 2 22.20 -9.65 29.63
N LYS A 3 21.51 -10.08 30.71
CA LYS A 3 20.03 -10.24 30.70
C LYS A 3 19.27 -8.92 30.53
N HIS A 4 19.79 -7.83 31.09
CA HIS A 4 19.18 -6.50 30.93
C HIS A 4 19.36 -5.96 29.51
N LEU A 5 20.51 -6.25 28.88
CA LEU A 5 20.77 -5.87 27.50
C LEU A 5 19.83 -6.63 26.54
N LEU A 6 19.62 -7.93 26.77
CA LEU A 6 18.67 -8.73 25.99
C LEU A 6 17.23 -8.21 26.11
N LEU A 7 16.80 -7.83 27.32
CA LEU A 7 15.46 -7.23 27.54
C LEU A 7 15.31 -5.88 26.84
N LEU A 8 16.35 -5.06 26.85
CA LEU A 8 16.39 -3.77 26.13
C LEU A 8 16.25 -3.97 24.62
N LEU A 9 17.01 -4.91 24.05
CA LEU A 9 16.95 -5.24 22.62
C LEU A 9 15.56 -5.75 22.22
N LEU A 10 14.97 -6.64 23.02
CA LEU A 10 13.61 -7.15 22.80
C LEU A 10 12.57 -6.02 22.81
N GLY A 11 12.65 -5.11 23.77
CA GLY A 11 11.77 -3.94 23.84
C GLY A 11 11.91 -3.03 22.63
N LEU A 12 13.13 -2.78 22.17
CA LEU A 12 13.43 -1.99 20.97
C LEU A 12 12.88 -2.61 19.69
N SER A 13 13.01 -3.93 19.50
CA SER A 13 12.46 -4.63 18.34
C SER A 13 10.93 -4.48 18.26
N ILE A 14 10.24 -4.65 19.39
CA ILE A 14 8.77 -4.50 19.45
C ILE A 14 8.34 -3.06 19.16
N LEU A 15 9.10 -2.07 19.64
CA LEU A 15 8.86 -0.64 19.36
C LEU A 15 9.06 -0.29 17.89
N LEU A 16 10.09 -0.83 17.24
CA LEU A 16 10.38 -0.62 15.82
C LEU A 16 9.28 -1.21 14.93
N ASP A 17 8.79 -2.42 15.22
CA ASP A 17 7.66 -3.03 14.52
C ASP A 17 6.37 -2.21 14.67
N PHE A 18 6.19 -1.53 15.82
CA PHE A 18 5.04 -0.65 16.04
C PHE A 18 5.13 0.69 15.29
N LEU A 19 6.35 1.22 15.12
CA LEU A 19 6.61 2.51 14.47
C LEU A 19 6.62 2.43 12.94
N GLN A 20 6.69 1.23 12.36
CA GLN A 20 6.78 1.07 10.92
C GLN A 20 5.41 1.30 10.26
N ALA A 21 5.14 2.56 9.90
CA ALA A 21 4.04 2.91 9.02
C ALA A 21 4.37 2.48 7.59
N LEU A 22 3.61 1.53 7.05
CA LEU A 22 3.75 1.09 5.66
C LEU A 22 3.36 2.25 4.72
N GLU A 23 4.28 2.71 3.87
CA GLU A 23 3.98 3.69 2.83
C GLU A 23 3.50 2.99 1.56
N CYS A 24 2.38 3.46 1.00
CA CYS A 24 1.82 2.99 -0.24
C CYS A 24 1.98 4.04 -1.33
N HIS A 25 2.29 3.57 -2.55
CA HIS A 25 2.27 4.40 -3.73
C HIS A 25 0.86 4.38 -4.35
N ASN A 26 0.29 5.57 -4.52
CA ASN A 26 -0.87 5.79 -5.37
C ASN A 26 -0.36 6.28 -6.73
N CYS A 27 -0.81 5.62 -7.79
CA CYS A 27 -0.41 5.88 -9.17
C CYS A 27 -1.66 5.90 -10.03
N SER A 28 -1.92 7.04 -10.67
CA SER A 28 -3.09 7.22 -11.54
C SER A 28 -3.03 6.29 -12.76
N TYR A 29 -1.82 6.01 -13.27
CA TYR A 29 -1.60 5.04 -14.34
C TYR A 29 -0.37 4.17 -14.08
N VAL A 30 -0.55 2.85 -14.21
CA VAL A 30 0.50 1.85 -14.07
C VAL A 30 0.66 1.14 -15.40
N ASN A 31 1.88 1.14 -15.94
CA ASN A 31 2.27 0.48 -17.17
C ASN A 31 2.18 -1.06 -17.02
N PRO A 32 2.12 -1.81 -18.14
CA PRO A 32 2.09 -3.27 -18.11
C PRO A 32 3.32 -3.92 -17.45
N ASP A 33 4.46 -3.23 -17.45
CA ASP A 33 5.69 -3.66 -16.77
C ASP A 33 5.68 -3.37 -15.24
N GLY A 34 4.61 -2.77 -14.73
CA GLY A 34 4.44 -2.40 -13.32
C GLY A 34 4.99 -1.02 -12.95
N SER A 35 5.56 -0.26 -13.89
CA SER A 35 6.06 1.08 -13.63
C SER A 35 4.92 2.10 -13.54
N CYS A 36 5.06 3.09 -12.66
CA CYS A 36 4.08 4.18 -12.50
C CYS A 36 4.37 5.28 -13.52
N GLN A 37 3.43 5.57 -14.42
CA GLN A 37 3.65 6.53 -15.50
C GLN A 37 3.29 7.97 -15.10
N THR A 38 2.18 8.16 -14.36
CA THR A 38 1.67 9.47 -13.98
C THR A 38 1.29 9.55 -12.51
N GLU A 39 1.51 10.74 -11.94
CA GLU A 39 1.06 11.18 -10.60
C GLU A 39 1.33 10.14 -9.51
N ARG A 40 2.59 10.08 -9.08
CA ARG A 40 2.99 9.27 -7.94
C ARG A 40 2.75 10.06 -6.65
N ASN A 41 1.71 9.66 -5.93
CA ASN A 41 1.43 10.19 -4.61
C ASN A 41 1.78 9.10 -3.59
N THR A 42 2.21 9.47 -2.39
CA THR A 42 2.41 8.51 -1.29
C THR A 42 1.35 8.69 -0.23
N CYS A 43 0.89 7.59 0.36
CA CYS A 43 0.03 7.62 1.52
C CYS A 43 0.52 6.65 2.59
N LYS A 44 0.34 6.99 3.86
CA LYS A 44 0.66 6.09 4.97
C LYS A 44 -0.53 5.17 5.22
N ALA A 45 -0.30 3.87 5.10
CA ALA A 45 -1.27 2.87 5.52
C ALA A 45 -1.46 2.98 7.04
N ARG A 46 -2.71 2.90 7.50
CA ARG A 46 -3.00 2.81 8.93
C ARG A 46 -2.53 1.46 9.47
N LYS A 47 -2.46 1.35 10.80
CA LYS A 47 -2.12 0.09 11.48
C LYS A 47 -2.98 -1.06 10.92
N TYR A 48 -2.32 -2.15 10.53
CA TYR A 48 -2.92 -3.36 9.93
C TYR A 48 -3.50 -3.21 8.51
N GLN A 49 -3.38 -2.05 7.86
CA GLN A 49 -3.73 -1.91 6.45
C GLN A 49 -2.58 -2.41 5.55
N LYS A 50 -2.93 -2.81 4.33
CA LYS A 50 -1.98 -3.25 3.30
C LYS A 50 -2.18 -2.42 2.03
N CYS A 51 -1.12 -2.21 1.26
CA CYS A 51 -1.22 -1.62 -0.07
C CYS A 51 -1.86 -2.62 -1.05
N ILE A 52 -2.70 -2.14 -1.95
CA ILE A 52 -3.34 -2.97 -2.98
C ILE A 52 -3.16 -2.30 -4.35
N LEU A 53 -2.89 -3.11 -5.36
CA LEU A 53 -2.91 -2.67 -6.75
C LEU A 53 -4.29 -2.98 -7.34
N ARG A 54 -5.01 -1.96 -7.82
CA ARG A 54 -6.30 -2.13 -8.48
C ARG A 54 -6.18 -1.78 -9.95
N LYS A 55 -6.67 -2.69 -10.81
CA LYS A 55 -6.80 -2.44 -12.25
C LYS A 55 -8.25 -2.04 -12.54
N TYR A 56 -8.44 -0.81 -12.99
CA TYR A 56 -9.75 -0.35 -13.47
C TYR A 56 -9.89 -0.69 -14.95
N TYR A 57 -11.02 -1.28 -15.31
CA TYR A 57 -11.41 -1.45 -16.71
C TYR A 57 -12.53 -0.46 -16.98
N GLU A 58 -12.31 0.50 -17.89
CA GLU A 58 -13.39 1.35 -18.38
C GLU A 58 -14.31 0.52 -19.29
N GLY A 59 -15.29 -0.15 -18.69
CA GLY A 59 -16.44 -0.64 -19.43
C GLY A 59 -17.35 0.55 -19.76
N ARG A 60 -17.84 0.63 -21.00
CA ARG A 60 -18.95 1.54 -21.33
C ARG A 60 -20.21 1.09 -20.59
N TRP A 61 -20.43 1.60 -19.38
CA TRP A 61 -21.69 1.52 -18.67
C TRP A 61 -22.71 2.47 -19.35
N GLY A 62 -23.19 2.10 -20.53
CA GLY A 62 -24.11 2.96 -21.28
C GLY A 62 -24.62 2.49 -22.64
N LEU A 63 -24.45 1.22 -23.04
CA LEU A 63 -24.98 0.70 -24.33
C LEU A 63 -25.75 -0.60 -24.17
N ARG A 64 -26.65 -0.67 -23.18
CA ARG A 64 -27.62 -1.79 -23.04
C ARG A 64 -29.08 -1.30 -23.05
N SER A 65 -29.36 -0.27 -23.86
CA SER A 65 -30.73 0.24 -24.06
C SER A 65 -31.07 0.58 -25.52
N LEU A 66 -30.25 0.19 -26.51
CA LEU A 66 -30.53 0.43 -27.94
C LEU A 66 -30.44 -0.83 -28.82
N LEU A 67 -30.57 -2.01 -28.21
CA LEU A 67 -30.76 -3.28 -28.92
C LEU A 67 -31.87 -4.09 -28.21
N SER A 68 -33.11 -3.59 -28.33
CA SER A 68 -34.38 -4.33 -28.25
C SER A 68 -35.42 -3.57 -29.05
#